data_AF-A0A817WG81-F1
#
_entry.id   AF-A0A817WG81-F1
#
_cell.length_a   1.000
_cell.length_b   1.000
_cell.length_c   1.000
_cell.angle_alpha   90.00
_cell.angle_beta   90.00
_cell.angle_gamma   90.00
#
_symmetry.space_group_name_H-M   'P 1'
#
loop_
_entity.id
_entity.type
_entity.pdbx_description
1 polymer ?
#
loop_
_entity_poly.entity_id
_entity_poly.type
_entity_poly.pdbx_seq_one_letter_code
_entity_poly.pdbx_strand_id
1 'polypeptide(L)'
;MAHDGLLPPIFARIHAQTTTPWISILICGVFCAIFSGICPVDILGETTSISALITYIFVHITVIVMRYTHRDMQRPFQVPFGSWLIPTIGTLLCILLMKGITKATGFRFLVWIALGQIIYFSYGFWHSKQRKLLRNESNLSTIDLVPTISSAREQHMQSGFELDLISENSENAV
;
A
#
# COMPACT_ATOMS: atom_id res chain seq x y z
N MET A 1 -5.42 -4.16 3.96
CA MET A 1 -4.68 -5.42 4.19
C MET A 1 -5.44 -6.65 3.73
N ALA A 2 -6.57 -7.02 4.35
CA ALA A 2 -7.32 -8.22 3.95
C ALA A 2 -8.02 -8.10 2.57
N HIS A 3 -8.49 -6.90 2.21
CA HIS A 3 -9.07 -6.62 0.88
C HIS A 3 -8.02 -6.59 -0.24
N ASP A 4 -6.75 -6.31 0.09
CA ASP A 4 -5.64 -6.23 -0.86
C ASP A 4 -5.07 -7.63 -1.22
N GLY A 5 -5.68 -8.70 -0.71
CA GLY A 5 -5.29 -10.09 -0.98
C GLY A 5 -4.05 -10.58 -0.22
N LEU A 6 -3.56 -9.79 0.74
CA LEU A 6 -2.33 -10.06 1.51
C LEU A 6 -2.56 -10.98 2.73
N LEU A 7 -3.81 -11.26 3.10
CA LEU A 7 -4.18 -12.13 4.23
C LEU A 7 -5.18 -13.22 3.78
N PRO A 8 -5.28 -14.36 4.50
CA PRO A 8 -6.24 -15.41 4.20
C PRO A 8 -7.67 -14.90 4.08
N PRO A 9 -8.47 -15.37 3.09
CA PRO A 9 -9.82 -14.85 2.82
C PRO A 9 -10.81 -15.06 3.99
N ILE A 10 -10.44 -15.87 4.99
CA ILE A 10 -11.17 -16.05 6.24
C ILE A 10 -11.25 -14.74 7.04
N PHE A 11 -10.20 -13.91 7.02
CA PHE A 11 -10.16 -12.61 7.72
C PHE A 11 -10.92 -11.49 6.98
N ALA A 12 -11.32 -11.74 5.73
CA ALA A 12 -12.11 -10.84 4.90
C ALA A 12 -13.61 -11.19 4.89
N ARG A 13 -14.06 -12.19 5.67
CA ARG A 13 -15.50 -12.48 5.80
C ARG A 13 -16.15 -11.42 6.69
N ILE A 14 -16.75 -10.45 6.03
CA ILE A 14 -17.50 -9.36 6.64
C ILE A 14 -18.95 -9.80 6.85
N HIS A 15 -19.55 -9.48 8.00
CA HIS A 15 -20.98 -9.71 8.21
C HIS A 15 -21.81 -8.72 7.38
N ALA A 16 -22.89 -9.19 6.75
CA ALA A 16 -23.61 -8.46 5.69
C ALA A 16 -24.36 -7.19 6.16
N GLN A 17 -24.63 -7.02 7.46
CA GLN A 17 -25.36 -5.86 7.98
C GLN A 17 -24.49 -4.84 8.74
N THR A 18 -23.39 -5.28 9.37
CA THR A 18 -22.59 -4.44 10.29
C THR A 18 -21.22 -4.09 9.72
N THR A 19 -20.88 -4.64 8.55
CA THR A 19 -19.59 -4.44 7.86
C THR A 19 -18.36 -4.70 8.75
N THR A 20 -18.52 -5.45 9.85
CA THR A 20 -17.48 -5.70 10.84
C THR A 20 -16.89 -7.11 10.67
N PRO A 21 -15.55 -7.26 10.64
CA PRO A 21 -14.89 -8.56 10.52
C PRO A 21 -14.88 -9.29 11.87
N TRP A 22 -16.01 -9.87 12.26
CA TRP A 22 -16.21 -10.48 13.58
C TRP A 22 -15.30 -11.68 13.87
N ILE A 23 -14.97 -12.50 12.85
CA ILE A 23 -14.03 -13.63 13.00
C ILE A 23 -12.63 -13.13 13.39
N SER A 24 -12.14 -12.07 12.76
CA SER A 24 -10.83 -11.48 13.06
C SER A 24 -10.78 -10.95 14.49
N ILE A 25 -11.86 -10.31 14.93
CA ILE A 25 -11.99 -9.75 16.27
C ILE A 25 -12.04 -10.88 17.32
N LEU A 26 -12.82 -11.94 17.07
CA LEU A 26 -12.97 -13.04 18.00
C LEU A 26 -11.69 -13.86 18.15
N ILE A 27 -11.01 -14.17 17.04
CA ILE A 27 -9.72 -14.87 17.06
C ILE A 27 -8.66 -14.02 17.79
N CYS A 28 -8.55 -12.74 17.44
CA CYS A 28 -7.60 -11.83 18.09
C CYS A 28 -7.92 -11.67 19.58
N GLY A 29 -9.20 -11.52 19.93
CA GLY A 29 -9.65 -11.37 21.32
C GLY A 29 -9.38 -12.60 22.18
N VAL A 30 -9.68 -13.80 21.68
CA VAL A 30 -9.37 -15.05 22.39
C VAL A 30 -7.86 -15.22 22.57
N PHE A 31 -7.08 -14.96 21.51
CA PHE A 31 -5.63 -15.02 21.58
C PHE A 31 -5.06 -14.03 22.60
N CYS A 32 -5.55 -12.79 22.59
CA CYS A 32 -5.14 -11.74 23.52
C CYS A 32 -5.53 -12.08 24.97
N ALA A 33 -6.74 -12.62 25.19
CA ALA A 33 -7.19 -13.04 26.51
C ALA A 33 -6.32 -14.14 27.13
N ILE A 34 -5.95 -15.15 26.33
CA ILE A 34 -5.05 -16.22 26.77
C ILE A 34 -3.67 -15.65 27.10
N PHE A 35 -3.09 -14.84 26.20
CA PHE A 35 -1.77 -14.23 26.41
C PHE A 35 -1.73 -13.27 27.59
N SER A 36 -2.80 -12.51 27.83
CA SER A 36 -2.92 -11.60 28.97
C SER A 36 -3.02 -12.34 30.30
N GLY A 37 -3.55 -13.57 30.33
CA GLY A 37 -3.66 -14.37 31.56
C GLY A 37 -2.35 -15.05 31.98
N ILE A 38 -1.46 -15.34 31.03
CA ILE A 38 -0.21 -16.08 31.27
C ILE A 38 1.02 -15.19 31.42
N CYS A 39 0.97 -13.94 30.93
CA CYS A 39 2.13 -13.07 30.82
C CYS A 39 2.07 -11.95 31.87
N PRO A 40 3.16 -11.65 32.60
CA PRO A 40 3.18 -10.58 33.58
C PRO A 40 3.05 -9.21 32.93
N VAL A 41 2.25 -8.33 33.56
CA VAL A 41 1.91 -7.00 33.05
C VAL A 41 3.12 -6.10 32.82
N ASP A 42 4.18 -6.25 33.59
CA ASP A 42 5.41 -5.44 33.46
C ASP A 42 6.11 -5.71 32.12
N ILE A 43 6.24 -6.98 31.73
CA ILE A 43 6.88 -7.38 30.47
C ILE A 43 6.02 -6.95 29.27
N LEU A 44 4.70 -7.05 29.39
CA LEU A 44 3.74 -6.59 28.39
C LEU A 44 3.84 -5.07 28.19
N GLY A 45 3.92 -4.30 29.28
CA GLY A 45 4.04 -2.84 29.25
C GLY A 45 5.34 -2.37 28.62
N GLU A 46 6.47 -2.97 28.98
CA GLU A 46 7.77 -2.67 28.38
C GLU A 46 7.79 -2.99 26.87
N THR A 47 7.27 -4.16 26.48
CA THR A 47 7.23 -4.62 25.08
C THR A 47 6.28 -3.75 24.23
N THR A 48 5.15 -3.34 24.80
CA THR A 48 4.21 -2.45 24.12
C THR A 48 4.83 -1.06 23.92
N SER A 49 5.47 -0.52 24.96
CA SER A 49 6.12 0.80 24.90
C SER A 49 7.22 0.87 23.85
N ILE A 50 8.10 -0.14 23.76
CA ILE A 50 9.16 -0.15 22.73
C ILE A 50 8.57 -0.22 21.31
N SER A 51 7.47 -0.96 21.11
CA SER A 51 6.82 -1.05 19.79
C SER A 51 6.24 0.29 19.34
N ALA A 52 5.64 1.04 20.26
CA ALA A 52 5.14 2.38 20.00
C ALA A 52 6.28 3.34 19.65
N LEU A 53 7.38 3.33 20.42
CA LEU A 53 8.55 4.19 20.16
C LEU A 53 9.16 3.92 18.77
N ILE A 54 9.31 2.64 18.38
CA ILE A 54 9.82 2.26 17.06
C ILE A 54 8.86 2.71 15.95
N THR A 55 7.55 2.52 16.15
CA THR A 55 6.53 2.98 15.20
C THR A 55 6.57 4.49 15.02
N TYR A 56 6.71 5.26 16.10
CA TYR A 56 6.85 6.71 16.02
C TYR A 56 8.11 7.11 15.25
N ILE A 57 9.26 6.49 15.50
CA ILE A 57 10.48 6.75 14.73
C ILE A 57 10.23 6.49 13.24
N PHE A 58 9.59 5.37 12.90
CA PHE A 58 9.26 5.03 11.51
C PHE A 58 8.30 6.03 10.86
N VAL A 59 7.28 6.49 11.58
CA VAL A 59 6.34 7.52 11.11
C VAL A 59 7.05 8.84 10.84
N HIS A 60 7.93 9.29 11.73
CA HIS A 60 8.70 10.52 11.52
C HIS A 60 9.59 10.43 10.28
N ILE A 61 10.29 9.31 10.09
CA ILE A 61 11.08 9.04 8.87
C ILE A 61 10.17 9.02 7.64
N THR A 62 9.02 8.35 7.72
CA THR A 62 8.04 8.24 6.62
C THR A 62 7.54 9.62 6.20
N VAL A 63 7.26 10.51 7.16
CA VAL A 63 6.84 11.89 6.87
C VAL A 63 7.95 12.67 6.14
N ILE A 64 9.21 12.49 6.56
CA ILE A 64 10.38 13.10 5.90
C ILE A 64 10.53 12.57 4.46
N VAL A 65 10.44 11.25 4.27
CA VAL A 65 10.52 10.61 2.95
C VAL A 65 9.39 11.07 2.04
N MET A 66 8.15 11.06 2.52
CA MET A 66 6.98 11.52 1.75
C MET A 66 7.13 12.99 1.32
N ARG A 67 7.74 13.83 2.17
CA ARG A 67 8.06 15.22 1.81
C ARG A 67 9.14 15.33 0.75
N TYR A 68 10.07 14.38 0.67
CA TYR A 68 11.09 14.35 -0.37
C TYR A 68 10.56 13.81 -1.70
N THR A 69 9.77 12.73 -1.67
CA THR A 69 9.25 12.07 -2.88
C THR A 69 8.10 12.84 -3.52
N HIS A 70 7.20 13.45 -2.74
CA HIS A 70 6.02 14.14 -3.27
C HIS A 70 6.03 15.62 -2.87
N ARG A 71 6.91 16.37 -3.53
CA ARG A 71 7.09 17.82 -3.29
C ARG A 71 5.95 18.67 -3.85
N ASP A 72 5.32 18.26 -4.96
CA ASP A 72 4.29 19.02 -5.68
C ASP A 72 2.84 18.79 -5.22
N MET A 73 2.60 18.04 -4.13
CA MET A 73 1.24 17.88 -3.60
C MET A 73 0.78 19.16 -2.88
N GLN A 74 -0.37 19.72 -3.28
CA GLN A 74 -1.00 20.85 -2.61
C GLN A 74 -1.40 20.44 -1.18
N ARG A 75 -0.77 21.06 -0.17
CA ARG A 75 -1.03 20.76 1.25
C ARG A 75 -1.93 21.85 1.84
N PRO A 76 -3.23 21.56 2.11
CA PRO A 76 -4.16 22.53 2.66
C PRO A 76 -3.85 22.90 4.13
N PHE A 77 -3.10 22.05 4.84
CA PHE A 77 -2.60 22.33 6.19
C PHE A 77 -1.07 22.35 6.18
N GLN A 78 -0.49 23.53 6.45
CA GLN A 78 0.94 23.74 6.57
C GLN A 78 1.29 24.11 8.01
N VAL A 79 2.28 23.41 8.57
CA VAL A 79 2.76 23.68 9.93
C VAL A 79 3.64 24.95 9.93
N PRO A 80 3.33 25.95 10.78
CA PRO A 80 3.97 27.27 10.72
C PRO A 80 5.46 27.27 11.10
N PHE A 81 5.96 26.25 11.81
CA PHE A 81 7.32 26.22 12.37
C PHE A 81 8.32 25.34 11.61
N GLY A 82 8.10 25.12 10.31
CA GLY A 82 9.03 24.36 9.49
C GLY A 82 8.71 22.88 9.48
N SER A 83 8.40 22.40 8.29
CA SER A 83 7.98 21.05 7.96
C SER A 83 8.97 19.92 8.34
N TRP A 84 10.20 20.27 8.69
CA TRP A 84 11.30 19.37 9.08
C TRP A 84 11.63 19.40 10.57
N LEU A 85 11.24 20.45 11.29
CA LEU A 85 11.61 20.63 12.71
C LEU A 85 10.76 19.73 13.62
N ILE A 86 9.47 19.61 13.33
CA ILE A 86 8.53 18.82 14.14
C ILE A 86 8.90 17.33 14.11
N PRO A 87 9.16 16.70 12.94
CA PRO A 87 9.53 15.28 12.93
C PRO A 87 10.89 14.98 13.55
N THR A 88 11.84 15.90 13.45
CA THR A 88 13.20 15.73 14.01
C THR A 88 13.20 15.84 15.53
N ILE A 89 12.49 16.82 16.10
CA ILE A 89 12.31 16.93 17.56
C ILE A 89 11.54 15.71 18.10
N GLY A 90 10.48 15.28 17.41
CA GLY A 90 9.71 14.08 17.79
C GLY A 90 10.56 12.81 17.78
N THR A 91 11.42 12.65 16.76
CA THR A 91 12.37 11.53 16.67
C THR A 91 13.40 11.59 17.81
N LEU A 92 13.96 12.77 18.08
CA LEU A 92 14.96 12.94 19.14
C LEU A 92 14.35 12.62 20.52
N LEU A 93 13.13 13.06 20.79
CA LEU A 93 12.40 12.76 22.01
C LEU A 93 12.14 11.25 22.13
N CYS A 94 11.68 10.58 21.07
CA CYS A 94 11.47 9.12 21.08
C CYS A 94 12.78 8.36 21.37
N ILE A 95 13.90 8.80 20.78
CA ILE A 95 15.22 8.20 21.02
C ILE A 95 15.66 8.39 22.48
N LEU A 96 15.41 9.56 23.07
CA LEU A 96 15.71 9.83 24.48
C LEU A 96 14.91 8.90 25.40
N LEU A 97 13.61 8.73 25.15
CA LEU A 97 12.76 7.82 25.92
C LEU A 97 13.22 6.35 25.77
N MET A 98 13.71 5.97 24.59
CA MET A 98 14.19 4.61 24.33
C MET A 98 15.44 4.25 25.15
N LYS A 99 16.26 5.23 25.55
CA LYS A 99 17.45 4.99 26.40
C LYS A 99 17.08 4.54 27.83
N GLY A 100 15.86 4.83 28.28
CA GLY A 100 15.38 4.44 29.61
C GLY A 100 14.88 2.99 29.71
N ILE A 101 14.82 2.25 28.59
CA ILE A 101 14.23 0.91 28.54
C ILE A 101 15.32 -0.18 28.51
N THR A 102 15.06 -1.30 29.19
CA THR A 102 15.92 -2.48 29.24
C THR A 102 16.26 -3.03 27.85
N LYS A 103 17.55 -3.25 27.58
CA LYS A 103 18.04 -3.78 26.27
C LYS A 103 17.49 -5.16 25.92
N ALA A 104 17.16 -5.99 26.93
CA ALA A 104 16.59 -7.32 26.74
C ALA A 104 15.21 -7.30 26.04
N THR A 105 14.45 -6.20 26.17
CA THR A 105 13.13 -6.02 25.56
C THR A 105 13.24 -5.85 24.04
N GLY A 106 14.33 -5.27 23.55
CA GLY A 106 14.60 -5.13 22.11
C GLY A 106 14.76 -6.48 21.39
N PHE A 107 15.39 -7.47 22.03
CA PHE A 107 15.58 -8.79 21.42
C PHE A 107 14.26 -9.53 21.22
N ARG A 108 13.36 -9.48 22.21
CA ARG A 108 12.01 -10.06 22.14
C ARG A 108 11.20 -9.47 20.98
N PHE A 109 11.26 -8.15 20.81
CA PHE A 109 10.59 -7.45 19.72
C PHE A 109 11.15 -7.86 18.34
N LEU A 110 12.47 -7.99 18.22
CA LEU A 110 13.12 -8.39 16.98
C LEU A 110 12.75 -9.82 16.56
N VAL A 111 12.67 -10.74 17.54
CA VAL A 111 12.17 -12.11 17.31
C VAL A 111 10.71 -12.09 16.83
N TRP A 112 9.86 -11.25 17.42
CA TRP A 112 8.46 -11.14 17.00
C TRP A 112 8.30 -10.59 15.58
N ILE A 113 9.07 -9.56 15.22
CA ILE A 113 9.11 -9.05 13.84
C ILE A 113 9.62 -10.12 12.88
N ALA A 114 10.69 -10.84 13.23
CA ALA A 114 11.22 -11.90 12.38
C ALA A 114 10.17 -12.99 12.16
N LEU A 115 9.45 -13.40 13.20
CA LEU A 115 8.35 -14.35 13.10
C LEU A 115 7.23 -13.83 12.19
N GLY A 116 6.82 -12.57 12.35
CA GLY A 116 5.84 -11.91 11.50
C GLY A 116 6.27 -11.89 10.03
N GLN A 117 7.55 -11.58 9.75
CA GLN A 117 8.08 -11.58 8.39
C GLN A 117 8.18 -12.98 7.79
N ILE A 118 8.51 -14.00 8.57
CA ILE A 118 8.51 -15.38 8.08
C ILE A 118 7.10 -15.80 7.67
N ILE A 119 6.09 -15.52 8.50
CA ILE A 119 4.69 -15.83 8.19
C ILE A 119 4.22 -15.04 6.96
N TYR A 120 4.53 -13.74 6.92
CA TYR A 120 4.17 -12.87 5.79
C TYR A 120 4.84 -13.29 4.49
N PHE A 121 6.14 -13.61 4.51
CA PHE A 121 6.87 -14.02 3.31
C PHE A 121 6.40 -15.40 2.82
N SER A 122 6.15 -16.34 3.74
CA SER A 122 5.64 -17.67 3.40
C SER A 122 4.26 -17.62 2.74
N TYR A 123 3.36 -16.75 3.20
CA TYR A 123 2.01 -16.62 2.64
C TYR A 123 1.93 -15.63 1.46
N GLY A 124 2.54 -14.46 1.61
CA GLY A 124 2.50 -13.35 0.64
C GLY A 124 3.26 -13.61 -0.65
N PHE A 125 4.36 -14.39 -0.61
CA PHE A 125 5.10 -14.76 -1.82
C PHE A 125 4.29 -15.69 -2.74
N TRP A 126 3.38 -16.49 -2.17
CA TRP A 126 2.62 -17.48 -2.93
C TRP A 126 1.26 -16.96 -3.44
N HIS A 127 0.72 -15.89 -2.86
CA HIS A 127 -0.64 -15.41 -3.14
C HIS A 127 -0.76 -13.98 -3.70
N SER A 128 0.33 -13.31 -4.07
CA SER A 128 0.28 -11.93 -4.59
C SER A 128 -0.56 -11.81 -5.88
N LYS A 129 -1.82 -11.37 -5.70
CA LYS A 129 -2.81 -11.12 -6.75
C LYS A 129 -2.61 -9.78 -7.48
N GLN A 130 -1.59 -8.99 -7.15
CA GLN A 130 -1.30 -7.72 -7.85
C GLN A 130 -0.97 -7.93 -9.34
N ARG A 131 -0.49 -9.12 -9.73
CA ARG A 131 -0.26 -9.50 -11.13
C ARG A 131 -1.57 -9.71 -11.95
N LYS A 132 -2.74 -9.82 -11.32
CA LYS A 132 -4.01 -10.08 -12.02
C LYS A 132 -4.80 -8.78 -12.34
N LEU A 133 -4.74 -7.78 -11.47
CA LEU A 133 -5.46 -6.50 -11.67
C LEU A 133 -4.83 -5.64 -12.76
N LEU A 134 -3.50 -5.50 -12.77
CA LEU A 134 -2.78 -4.78 -13.83
C LEU A 134 -2.98 -5.39 -15.23
N ARG A 135 -3.15 -6.72 -15.31
CA ARG A 135 -3.45 -7.42 -16.57
C ARG A 135 -4.87 -7.17 -17.05
N ASN A 136 -5.82 -6.95 -16.14
CA ASN A 136 -7.22 -6.72 -16.50
C ASN A 136 -7.44 -5.28 -16.95
N GLU A 137 -6.82 -4.31 -16.29
CA GLU A 137 -6.87 -2.90 -16.73
C GLU A 137 -6.12 -2.68 -18.04
N SER A 138 -4.99 -3.38 -18.27
CA SER A 138 -4.30 -3.34 -19.57
C SER A 138 -5.10 -4.03 -20.68
N ASN A 139 -5.82 -5.12 -20.37
CA ASN A 139 -6.71 -5.76 -21.35
C ASN A 139 -7.93 -4.89 -21.65
N LEU A 140 -8.53 -4.24 -20.66
CA LEU A 140 -9.70 -3.37 -20.86
C LEU A 140 -9.31 -2.14 -21.70
N SER A 141 -8.20 -1.48 -21.37
CA SER A 141 -7.68 -0.37 -22.18
C SER A 141 -7.23 -0.80 -23.57
N THR A 142 -6.76 -2.04 -23.79
CA THR A 142 -6.45 -2.56 -25.13
C THR A 142 -7.73 -2.92 -25.91
N ILE A 143 -8.71 -3.58 -25.28
CA ILE A 143 -9.97 -4.00 -25.92
C ILE A 143 -10.83 -2.79 -26.31
N ASP A 144 -10.79 -1.69 -25.55
CA ASP A 144 -11.55 -0.47 -25.86
C ASP A 144 -10.84 0.43 -26.90
N LEU A 145 -9.49 0.44 -26.94
CA LEU A 145 -8.73 1.21 -27.94
C LEU A 145 -8.64 0.52 -29.30
N VAL A 146 -8.53 -0.81 -29.36
CA VAL A 146 -8.36 -1.57 -30.61
C VAL A 146 -9.47 -1.31 -31.64
N PRO A 147 -10.78 -1.37 -31.30
CA PRO A 147 -11.84 -1.07 -32.27
C PRO A 147 -11.81 0.40 -32.71
N THR A 148 -11.47 1.33 -31.80
CA THR A 148 -11.37 2.77 -32.09
C THR A 148 -10.23 3.10 -33.06
N ILE A 149 -9.06 2.48 -32.88
CA ILE A 149 -7.92 2.64 -33.79
C ILE A 149 -8.19 1.93 -35.12
N SER A 150 -8.89 0.79 -35.11
CA SER A 150 -9.30 0.07 -36.33
C SER A 150 -10.22 0.94 -37.19
N SER A 151 -11.25 1.55 -36.59
CA SER A 151 -12.17 2.44 -37.30
C SER A 151 -11.49 3.72 -37.81
N ALA A 152 -10.55 4.29 -37.03
CA ALA A 152 -9.78 5.46 -37.47
C ALA A 152 -8.83 5.12 -38.63
N ARG A 153 -8.22 3.92 -38.62
CA ARG A 153 -7.33 3.46 -39.70
C ARG A 153 -8.10 3.16 -40.98
N GLU A 154 -9.30 2.60 -40.89
CA GLU A 154 -10.17 2.36 -42.05
C GLU A 154 -10.61 3.68 -42.71
N GLN A 155 -10.97 4.70 -41.91
CA GLN A 155 -11.31 6.02 -42.43
C GLN A 155 -10.12 6.71 -43.11
N HIS A 156 -8.94 6.61 -42.53
CA HIS A 156 -7.72 7.20 -43.09
C HIS A 156 -7.22 6.45 -44.35
N MET A 157 -7.58 5.18 -44.49
CA MET A 157 -7.29 4.38 -45.69
C MET A 157 -8.29 4.66 -46.81
N GLN A 158 -9.57 4.90 -46.48
CA GLN A 158 -10.57 5.35 -47.45
C GLN A 158 -10.27 6.75 -47.98
N SER A 159 -9.83 7.68 -47.13
CA SER A 159 -9.46 9.03 -47.58
C SER A 159 -8.17 9.04 -48.41
N GLY A 160 -7.21 8.18 -48.10
CA GLY A 160 -6.01 7.98 -48.94
C GLY A 160 -6.35 7.40 -50.32
N PHE A 161 -7.27 6.43 -50.37
CA PHE A 161 -7.73 5.83 -51.63
C PHE A 161 -8.53 6.81 -52.50
N GLU A 162 -9.38 7.67 -51.91
CA GLU A 162 -10.05 8.74 -52.67
C GLU A 162 -9.07 9.76 -53.25
N LEU A 163 -8.01 10.11 -52.52
CA LEU A 163 -7.00 11.05 -53.00
C LEU A 163 -6.17 10.48 -54.17
N ASP A 164 -5.83 9.18 -54.13
CA ASP A 164 -5.16 8.51 -55.25
C ASP A 164 -6.05 8.45 -56.50
N LEU A 165 -7.35 8.17 -56.35
CA LEU A 165 -8.30 8.18 -57.48
C LEU A 165 -8.50 9.57 -58.09
N ILE A 166 -8.47 10.62 -57.28
CA ILE A 166 -8.55 12.01 -57.77
C ILE A 166 -7.25 12.41 -58.49
N SER A 167 -6.09 11.95 -58.01
CA SER A 167 -4.79 12.19 -58.66
C SER A 167 -4.70 11.48 -60.02
N GLU A 168 -5.09 10.21 -60.10
CA GLU A 168 -5.01 9.41 -61.34
C GLU A 168 -6.00 9.89 -62.42
N ASN A 169 -7.18 10.37 -62.02
CA ASN A 169 -8.15 10.97 -62.95
C ASN A 169 -7.71 12.36 -63.45
N SER A 170 -6.87 13.07 -62.70
CA SER A 170 -6.30 14.36 -63.11
C SER A 170 -5.17 14.22 -64.14
N GLU A 171 -4.39 13.13 -64.10
CA GLU A 171 -3.30 12.88 -65.07
C GLU A 171 -3.81 12.38 -66.43
N ASN A 172 -4.97 11.71 -66.47
CA ASN A 172 -5.57 11.21 -67.72
C ASN A 172 -6.44 12.24 -68.47
N ALA A 173 -6.58 13.46 -67.93
CA ALA A 173 -7.44 14.52 -68.47
C ALA A 173 -6.67 15.60 -69.30
N VAL A 174 -5.40 15.36 -69.62
CA VAL A 174 -4.53 16.23 -70.44
C VAL A 174 -4.06 15.47 -71.67
#